data_AF-A0A819XYA4-F1
#
_entry.id   AF-A0A819XYA4-F1
#
_cell.length_a   1.000
_cell.length_b   1.000
_cell.length_c   1.000
_cell.angle_alpha   90.00
_cell.angle_beta   90.00
_cell.angle_gamma   90.00
#
_symmetry.space_group_name_H-M   'P 1'
#
loop_
_entity.id
_entity.type
_entity.pdbx_description
1 polymer ?
#
loop_
_entity_poly.entity_id
_entity_poly.type
_entity_poly.pdbx_seq_one_letter_code
_entity_poly.pdbx_strand_id
1 'polypeptide(L)'
;MPPPLVTGISPREGCPGIKITIRGENFGTDEKDFIGLKICGDDCRATASWMSPNKIVAYAGHGQGKGDVIVITKSGGIGTCSVGFYGRVEQAGQFQEVAVWIDEDAVALFGLNTSKAPAFLPGTGDTMSGSTTDSS
;
A
#
# COMPACT_ATOMS: atom_id res chain seq x y z
N MET A 1 10.81 27.42 -21.23
CA MET A 1 10.06 27.66 -19.98
C MET A 1 11.05 27.79 -18.82
N PRO A 2 10.65 28.28 -17.64
CA PRO A 2 11.39 28.01 -16.40
C PRO A 2 11.53 26.48 -16.18
N PRO A 3 12.57 26.03 -15.44
CA PRO A 3 12.73 24.62 -15.12
C PRO A 3 11.62 24.12 -14.17
N PRO A 4 11.25 22.83 -14.25
CA PRO A 4 10.32 22.24 -13.31
C PRO A 4 10.89 22.28 -11.87
N LEU A 5 10.06 22.67 -10.89
CA LEU A 5 10.45 22.70 -9.47
C LEU A 5 9.47 21.87 -8.65
N VAL A 6 9.97 20.84 -7.97
CA VAL A 6 9.19 20.05 -7.01
C VAL A 6 9.30 20.69 -5.62
N THR A 7 8.19 21.23 -5.15
CA THR A 7 8.09 21.92 -3.84
C THR A 7 7.53 21.01 -2.74
N GLY A 8 6.82 19.94 -3.08
CA GLY A 8 6.22 19.02 -2.10
C GLY A 8 5.95 17.63 -2.65
N ILE A 9 6.09 16.61 -1.81
CA ILE A 9 5.75 15.21 -2.12
C ILE A 9 4.87 14.68 -0.98
N SER A 10 3.78 14.00 -1.32
CA SER A 10 2.86 13.41 -0.34
C SER A 10 2.42 12.00 -0.76
N PRO A 11 2.69 10.96 0.05
CA PRO A 11 3.53 10.98 1.25
C PRO A 11 5.02 11.17 0.90
N ARG A 12 5.80 11.74 1.83
CA ARG A 12 7.26 11.90 1.69
C ARG A 12 8.06 10.61 1.91
N GLU A 13 7.40 9.55 2.36
CA GLU A 13 8.03 8.30 2.79
C GLU A 13 7.08 7.12 2.53
N GLY A 14 7.62 5.95 2.18
CA GLY A 14 6.80 4.76 1.93
C GLY A 14 7.56 3.61 1.29
N CYS A 15 6.89 2.46 1.18
CA CYS A 15 7.40 1.27 0.50
C CYS A 15 7.42 1.46 -1.03
N PRO A 16 8.21 0.68 -1.80
CA PRO A 16 8.04 0.60 -3.25
C PRO A 16 6.58 0.26 -3.62
N GLY A 17 6.09 0.79 -4.74
CA GLY A 17 4.74 0.56 -5.23
C GLY A 17 3.63 1.40 -4.59
N ILE A 18 3.89 2.22 -3.56
CA ILE A 18 2.86 3.14 -3.04
C ILE A 18 2.59 4.31 -4.02
N LYS A 19 1.34 4.78 -4.04
CA LYS A 19 0.93 5.97 -4.79
C LYS A 19 1.46 7.24 -4.11
N ILE A 20 2.27 8.01 -4.81
CA ILE A 20 2.77 9.31 -4.37
C ILE A 20 2.20 10.45 -5.23
N THR A 21 1.91 11.58 -4.60
CA THR A 21 1.47 12.81 -5.26
C THR A 21 2.58 13.85 -5.16
N ILE A 22 3.13 14.23 -6.30
CA ILE A 22 4.19 15.22 -6.45
C ILE A 22 3.52 16.56 -6.77
N ARG A 23 3.86 17.58 -5.99
CA ARG A 23 3.38 18.97 -6.13
C ARG A 23 4.57 19.88 -6.43
N GLY A 24 4.32 20.89 -7.24
CA GLY A 24 5.37 21.79 -7.68
C GLY A 24 4.88 22.74 -8.74
N GLU A 25 5.80 23.18 -9.58
CA GLU A 25 5.58 24.21 -10.58
C GLU A 25 6.30 23.85 -11.89
N ASN A 26 5.74 24.28 -13.01
CA ASN A 26 6.34 24.15 -14.35
C ASN A 26 6.61 22.70 -14.81
N PHE A 27 5.74 21.75 -14.44
CA PHE A 27 5.78 20.34 -14.87
C PHE A 27 5.40 20.11 -16.36
N GLY A 28 5.60 21.10 -17.23
CA GLY A 28 5.13 21.10 -18.62
C GLY A 28 3.66 21.49 -18.77
N THR A 29 3.27 21.93 -19.97
CA THR A 29 1.90 22.33 -20.31
C THR A 29 0.98 21.14 -20.58
N ASP A 30 1.55 20.07 -21.15
CA ASP A 30 0.82 18.85 -21.55
C ASP A 30 1.56 17.59 -21.06
N GLU A 31 0.85 16.47 -20.99
CA GLU A 31 1.47 15.14 -20.75
C GLU A 31 2.58 14.81 -21.78
N LYS A 32 2.49 15.37 -23.00
CA LYS A 32 3.51 15.24 -24.05
C LYS A 32 4.78 16.04 -23.79
N ASP A 33 4.73 17.10 -22.98
CA ASP A 33 5.92 17.80 -22.50
C ASP A 33 6.64 16.99 -21.42
N PHE A 34 5.91 16.19 -20.66
CA PHE A 34 6.46 15.36 -19.59
C PHE A 34 7.15 14.11 -20.16
N ILE A 35 8.48 14.17 -20.27
CA ILE A 35 9.29 13.11 -20.91
C ILE A 35 9.93 12.14 -19.90
N GLY A 36 10.18 12.57 -18.66
CA GLY A 36 10.85 11.74 -17.65
C GLY A 36 10.48 12.09 -16.22
N LEU A 37 10.54 11.10 -15.34
CA LEU A 37 10.51 11.28 -13.89
C LEU A 37 11.46 10.27 -13.26
N LYS A 38 12.33 10.76 -12.39
CA LYS A 38 13.30 9.95 -11.66
C LYS A 38 13.08 10.15 -10.16
N ILE A 39 12.87 9.06 -9.42
CA ILE A 39 12.62 9.08 -7.97
C ILE A 39 13.70 8.21 -7.32
N CYS A 40 14.45 8.76 -6.37
CA CYS A 40 15.48 8.00 -5.65
C CYS A 40 16.53 7.33 -6.57
N GLY A 41 16.82 7.96 -7.71
CA GLY A 41 17.74 7.44 -8.71
C GLY A 41 17.14 6.42 -9.69
N ASP A 42 15.86 6.07 -9.55
CA ASP A 42 15.14 5.08 -10.37
C ASP A 42 14.15 5.74 -11.34
N ASP A 43 14.07 5.24 -12.58
CA ASP A 43 13.33 5.89 -13.68
C ASP A 43 11.83 5.53 -13.69
N CYS A 44 11.07 6.25 -12.87
CA CYS A 44 9.63 6.08 -12.66
C CYS A 44 8.73 6.69 -13.77
N ARG A 45 9.25 6.93 -14.99
CA ARG A 45 8.45 7.51 -16.09
C ARG A 45 7.27 6.63 -16.51
N ALA A 46 7.39 5.31 -16.37
CA ALA A 46 6.34 4.35 -16.70
C ALA A 46 5.17 4.36 -15.70
N THR A 47 5.43 4.71 -14.43
CA THR A 47 4.41 4.76 -13.37
C THR A 47 3.87 6.18 -13.13
N ALA A 48 4.47 7.19 -13.77
CA ALA A 48 4.09 8.58 -13.64
C ALA A 48 2.94 8.97 -14.59
N SER A 49 1.83 9.41 -14.00
CA SER A 49 0.68 10.02 -14.65
C SER A 49 0.71 11.53 -14.39
N TRP A 50 0.83 12.30 -15.47
CA TRP A 50 0.77 13.76 -15.42
C TRP A 50 -0.70 14.20 -15.26
N MET A 51 -0.98 15.10 -14.32
CA MET A 51 -2.35 15.59 -14.06
C MET A 51 -2.50 17.06 -14.40
N SER A 52 -1.47 17.86 -14.13
CA SER A 52 -1.47 19.32 -14.29
C SER A 52 -0.03 19.86 -14.25
N PRO A 53 0.25 21.09 -14.75
CA PRO A 53 1.56 21.74 -14.65
C PRO A 53 2.12 21.91 -13.22
N ASN A 54 1.31 21.64 -12.18
CA ASN A 54 1.66 21.71 -10.77
C ASN A 54 1.41 20.40 -9.99
N LYS A 55 0.98 19.33 -10.67
CA LYS A 55 0.59 18.06 -10.05
C LYS A 55 0.92 16.87 -10.94
N ILE A 56 1.75 15.97 -10.43
CA ILE A 56 2.02 14.64 -11.01
C ILE A 56 1.64 13.59 -9.97
N VAL A 57 1.06 12.48 -10.41
CA VAL A 57 0.85 11.29 -9.59
C VAL A 57 1.80 10.22 -10.10
N ALA A 58 2.58 9.59 -9.23
CA ALA A 58 3.49 8.51 -9.59
C ALA A 58 3.39 7.38 -8.58
N TYR A 59 4.09 6.28 -8.84
CA TYR A 59 4.29 5.24 -7.84
C TYR A 59 5.76 5.18 -7.46
N ALA A 60 6.07 4.99 -6.18
CA ALA A 60 7.43 4.90 -5.68
C ALA A 60 8.16 3.69 -6.31
N GLY A 61 9.34 3.92 -6.88
CA GLY A 61 10.21 2.87 -7.40
C GLY A 61 10.91 2.07 -6.29
N HIS A 62 11.84 1.18 -6.68
CA HIS A 62 12.59 0.32 -5.76
C HIS A 62 13.72 1.02 -4.99
N GLY A 63 13.87 2.34 -5.16
CA GLY A 63 14.92 3.12 -4.49
C GLY A 63 14.76 3.11 -2.97
N GLN A 64 15.87 2.85 -2.27
CA GLN A 64 15.93 2.78 -0.81
C GLN A 64 16.65 4.00 -0.22
N GLY A 65 16.16 4.49 0.92
CA GLY A 65 16.72 5.65 1.61
C GLY A 65 16.23 7.00 1.08
N LYS A 66 16.97 8.06 1.37
CA LYS A 66 16.63 9.42 0.91
C LYS A 66 16.97 9.57 -0.57
N GLY A 67 15.94 9.85 -1.36
CA GLY A 67 16.01 9.99 -2.81
C GLY A 67 15.42 11.30 -3.31
N ASP A 68 16.13 11.96 -4.22
CA ASP A 68 15.64 13.15 -4.89
C ASP A 68 14.61 12.82 -5.99
N VAL A 69 13.75 13.79 -6.32
CA VAL A 69 12.68 13.64 -7.31
C VAL A 69 12.87 14.61 -8.46
N ILE A 70 13.41 14.11 -9.56
CA ILE A 70 13.78 14.90 -10.74
C ILE A 70 12.72 14.72 -11.82
N VAL A 71 12.00 15.81 -12.13
CA VAL A 71 11.04 15.86 -13.24
C VAL A 71 11.77 16.32 -14.50
N ILE A 72 11.58 15.65 -15.64
CA ILE A 72 12.21 16.01 -16.90
C ILE A 72 11.12 16.36 -17.92
N THR A 73 11.19 17.57 -18.46
CA THR A 73 10.24 18.08 -19.45
C THR A 73 10.96 18.49 -20.74
N LYS A 74 10.26 18.37 -21.87
CA LYS A 74 10.76 18.81 -23.17
C LYS A 74 10.96 20.33 -23.24
N SER A 75 10.06 21.10 -22.60
CA SER A 75 10.01 22.57 -22.70
C SER A 75 10.71 23.33 -21.57
N GLY A 76 10.92 22.68 -20.42
CA GLY A 76 11.64 23.23 -19.24
C GLY A 76 12.95 22.50 -18.91
N GLY A 77 13.28 21.40 -19.60
CA GLY A 77 14.49 20.63 -19.35
C GLY A 77 14.43 19.79 -18.06
N ILE A 78 15.60 19.64 -17.42
CA ILE A 78 15.75 18.89 -16.16
C ILE A 78 15.35 19.81 -15.00
N GLY A 79 14.33 19.38 -14.26
CA GLY A 79 13.85 20.04 -13.06
C GLY A 79 14.64 19.68 -11.80
N THR A 80 14.31 20.37 -10.71
CA THR A 80 14.93 20.17 -9.39
C THR A 80 13.88 19.95 -8.32
N CYS A 81 14.28 19.41 -7.17
CA CYS A 81 13.42 19.25 -6.00
C CYS A 81 14.02 19.90 -4.76
N SER A 82 13.20 20.61 -3.99
CA SER A 82 13.57 21.11 -2.66
C SER A 82 13.31 20.07 -1.56
N VAL A 83 12.64 18.97 -1.89
CA VAL A 83 12.24 17.90 -0.97
C VAL A 83 12.64 16.53 -1.51
N GLY A 84 13.14 15.66 -0.65
CA GLY A 84 13.42 14.25 -0.97
C GLY A 84 12.27 13.34 -0.56
N PHE A 85 12.10 12.24 -1.30
CA PHE A 85 11.30 11.09 -0.89
C PHE A 85 12.17 10.11 -0.10
N TYR A 86 11.60 9.43 0.90
CA TYR A 86 12.30 8.41 1.68
C TYR A 86 11.72 7.02 1.39
N GLY A 87 12.40 6.30 0.49
CA GLY A 87 12.05 4.92 0.17
C GLY A 87 12.38 4.01 1.34
N ARG A 88 11.35 3.41 1.95
CA ARG A 88 11.54 2.33 2.90
C ARG A 88 11.62 1.02 2.13
N VAL A 89 12.52 0.13 2.54
CA VAL A 89 12.36 -1.29 2.20
C VAL A 89 10.96 -1.68 2.66
N GLU A 90 10.23 -2.41 1.83
CA GLU A 90 9.11 -3.17 2.36
C GLU A 90 9.71 -4.20 3.32
N GLN A 91 9.76 -3.86 4.61
CA GLN A 91 9.66 -4.89 5.61
C GLN A 91 8.28 -5.54 5.40
N ALA A 92 8.27 -6.55 4.53
CA ALA A 92 7.59 -7.81 4.80
C ALA A 92 8.22 -8.47 6.05
N GLY A 93 8.39 -7.67 7.11
CA GLY A 93 8.51 -8.13 8.48
C GLY A 93 7.15 -8.70 8.78
N GLN A 94 7.01 -9.98 8.42
CA GLN A 94 6.21 -10.97 9.09
C GLN A 94 5.01 -10.34 9.81
N PHE A 95 3.87 -10.25 9.12
CA PHE A 95 2.58 -10.00 9.78
C PHE A 95 2.32 -11.15 10.75
N GLN A 96 2.93 -11.05 11.92
CA GLN A 96 2.72 -11.90 13.07
C GLN A 96 1.48 -11.36 13.80
N GLU A 97 0.36 -11.37 13.09
CA GLU A 97 -0.95 -11.33 13.70
C GLU A 97 -1.59 -12.70 13.50
N VAL A 98 -1.03 -13.67 14.22
CA VAL A 98 -1.73 -14.92 14.49
C VAL A 98 -2.93 -14.55 15.36
N ALA A 99 -4.11 -14.48 14.74
CA ALA A 99 -5.39 -14.29 15.43
C ALA A 99 -5.75 -15.54 16.24
N VAL A 100 -4.97 -15.77 17.30
CA VAL A 100 -5.23 -16.74 18.35
C VAL A 100 -6.23 -16.09 19.29
N TRP A 101 -7.51 -16.34 19.04
CA TRP A 101 -8.54 -16.19 20.05
C TRP A 101 -8.37 -17.34 21.05
N ILE A 102 -7.60 -17.10 22.11
CA ILE A 102 -7.76 -17.83 23.37
C ILE A 102 -8.77 -17.02 24.19
N ASP A 103 -10.01 -17.48 24.20
CA ASP A 103 -10.87 -17.23 25.35
C ASP A 103 -10.32 -18.08 26.51
N GLU A 104 -10.04 -17.45 27.65
CA GLU A 104 -9.46 -18.10 28.84
C GLU A 104 -10.47 -18.97 29.61
N ASP A 105 -11.12 -19.93 28.94
CA ASP A 105 -12.02 -20.88 29.61
C ASP A 105 -12.11 -22.26 28.91
N ALA A 106 -10.95 -22.91 28.72
CA ALA A 106 -10.83 -24.38 28.62
C ALA A 106 -9.35 -24.88 28.59
N VAL A 107 -8.66 -24.89 29.73
CA VAL A 107 -7.50 -25.79 29.91
C VAL A 107 -8.02 -27.18 30.29
N ALA A 108 -8.54 -27.96 29.33
CA ALA A 108 -8.87 -29.37 29.52
C ALA A 108 -9.09 -30.15 28.20
N LEU A 109 -8.02 -30.79 27.70
CA LEU A 109 -8.01 -31.62 26.46
C LEU A 109 -8.31 -30.77 25.20
N PHE A 110 -7.75 -30.99 24.01
CA PHE A 110 -7.19 -32.19 23.38
C PHE A 110 -5.92 -31.81 22.61
N GLY A 111 -5.06 -32.77 22.31
CA GLY A 111 -3.87 -32.50 21.50
C GLY A 111 -4.21 -32.10 20.06
N LEU A 112 -3.83 -30.87 19.70
CA LEU A 112 -3.57 -30.36 18.35
C LEU A 112 -4.77 -30.03 17.42
N ASN A 113 -4.62 -28.91 16.71
CA ASN A 113 -5.21 -28.55 15.41
C ASN A 113 -6.56 -27.79 15.37
N THR A 114 -6.54 -26.48 15.66
CA THR A 114 -7.69 -25.57 15.56
C THR A 114 -7.93 -25.04 14.14
N SER A 115 -9.07 -25.40 13.53
CA SER A 115 -9.50 -24.88 12.22
C SER A 115 -10.80 -24.06 12.31
N LYS A 116 -10.67 -22.73 12.25
CA LYS A 116 -11.58 -21.77 11.57
C LYS A 116 -13.09 -22.07 11.52
N ALA A 117 -13.91 -21.30 12.26
CA ALA A 117 -15.26 -20.89 11.84
C ALA A 117 -15.82 -19.70 12.69
N PRO A 118 -16.48 -18.68 12.10
CA PRO A 118 -17.36 -17.74 12.81
C PRO A 118 -18.84 -18.16 12.73
N ALA A 119 -19.67 -17.79 13.71
CA ALA A 119 -21.07 -18.25 13.83
C ALA A 119 -22.12 -17.13 13.97
N PHE A 120 -23.15 -17.16 13.11
CA PHE A 120 -24.40 -16.37 13.05
C PHE A 120 -25.43 -17.29 12.33
N LEU A 121 -26.72 -17.49 12.68
CA LEU A 121 -27.65 -16.99 13.72
C LEU A 121 -28.63 -18.13 14.15
N PRO A 122 -29.48 -17.96 15.19
CA PRO A 122 -30.22 -19.07 15.82
C PRO A 122 -31.70 -19.24 15.39
N GLY A 123 -32.29 -20.38 15.80
CA GLY A 123 -33.74 -20.68 15.75
C GLY A 123 -34.11 -21.75 14.71
N THR A 124 -35.06 -22.66 14.94
CA THR A 124 -36.00 -22.87 16.06
C THR A 124 -36.55 -24.31 16.05
N GLY A 125 -36.74 -24.93 17.23
CA GLY A 125 -37.66 -26.06 17.44
C GLY A 125 -37.31 -27.40 16.78
N ASP A 126 -37.87 -28.55 17.19
CA ASP A 126 -38.64 -28.87 18.40
C ASP A 126 -38.42 -30.35 18.79
N THR A 127 -38.76 -30.68 20.03
CA THR A 127 -38.37 -31.89 20.77
C THR A 127 -39.10 -33.20 20.35
N MET A 128 -38.49 -34.33 20.74
CA MET A 128 -39.05 -35.70 20.89
C MET A 128 -39.06 -36.63 19.67
N SER A 129 -38.84 -37.95 19.84
CA SER A 129 -38.15 -38.71 20.91
C SER A 129 -37.95 -40.14 20.39
N GLY A 130 -36.76 -40.72 20.57
CA GLY A 130 -36.42 -42.02 20.00
C GLY A 130 -37.23 -43.18 20.58
N SER A 131 -37.71 -44.05 19.69
CA SER A 131 -38.08 -45.42 20.03
C SER A 131 -36.82 -46.29 20.20
N THR A 132 -36.73 -47.05 21.30
CA THR A 132 -36.45 -48.50 21.27
C THR A 132 -36.57 -49.08 22.67
N THR A 133 -37.25 -50.23 22.77
CA THR A 133 -37.38 -51.05 23.98
C THR A 133 -36.28 -52.10 24.06
N ASP A 134 -35.68 -52.24 25.24
CA ASP A 134 -34.72 -53.26 25.67
C ASP A 134 -34.88 -53.32 27.22
N SER A 135 -34.81 -54.43 27.96
CA SER A 135 -34.48 -55.84 27.69
C SER A 135 -35.05 -56.71 28.82
N SER A 136 -35.32 -58.01 28.60
CA SER A 136 -35.23 -59.16 29.54
C SER A 136 -35.91 -60.41 29.00
#